data_AF-A0A9W4QRW5-F1
#
_entry.id   AF-A0A9W4QRW5-F1
#
_cell.length_a   1.000
_cell.length_b   1.000
_cell.length_c   1.000
_cell.angle_alpha   90.00
_cell.angle_beta   90.00
_cell.angle_gamma   90.00
#
_symmetry.space_group_name_H-M   'P 1'
#
loop_
_entity.id
_entity.type
_entity.pdbx_description
1 polymer ?
#
loop_
_entity_poly.entity_id
_entity_poly.type
_entity_poly.pdbx_seq_one_letter_code
_entity_poly.pdbx_strand_id
1 'polypeptide(L)'
;MFELKYHTPFEWTEVVLADFETFLQDHAAAEKKASGMAMSMLSHYPDKRKLVKAMTDLALEELIHFKQVLKLLIERDTNLGDDKKDPYIKQIRAHFRHGRDGFLMDRLLVGGVIEARGHERFSLVAEALPEGKEKDFYVAIAKSEEKHKNLFVELAYEYFDKQEVDERLDELLTIEAEICKNIPFTAALH
;
A
#
# COMPACT_ATOMS: atom_id res chain seq x y z
N MET A 1 -16.38 3.60 2.74
CA MET A 1 -15.22 4.46 3.06
C MET A 1 -14.87 4.21 4.51
N PHE A 2 -13.63 3.85 4.81
CA PHE A 2 -13.15 3.52 6.15
C PHE A 2 -11.95 4.40 6.50
N GLU A 3 -11.67 4.50 7.79
CA GLU A 3 -10.54 5.26 8.33
C GLU A 3 -9.57 4.33 9.05
N LEU A 4 -8.28 4.66 8.99
CA LEU A 4 -7.25 3.97 9.76
C LEU A 4 -7.44 4.26 11.25
N LYS A 5 -7.22 3.25 12.10
CA LYS A 5 -7.36 3.39 13.56
C LYS A 5 -6.09 3.92 14.25
N TYR A 6 -4.96 3.94 13.53
CA TYR A 6 -3.70 4.54 13.96
C TYR A 6 -3.28 5.61 12.96
N HIS A 7 -2.92 6.78 13.48
CA HIS A 7 -2.39 7.88 12.68
C HIS A 7 -0.88 7.94 12.82
N THR A 8 -0.15 7.90 11.71
CA THR A 8 1.30 8.01 11.70
C THR A 8 1.71 9.37 12.29
N PRO A 9 2.50 9.42 13.38
CA PRO A 9 3.00 10.67 13.92
C PRO A 9 3.89 11.39 12.90
N PHE A 10 3.83 12.73 12.88
CA PHE A 10 4.58 13.52 11.90
C PHE A 10 6.10 13.30 12.03
N GLU A 11 6.59 12.96 13.23
CA GLU A 11 7.98 12.63 13.53
C GLU A 11 8.51 11.44 12.72
N TRP A 12 7.65 10.56 12.19
CA TRP A 12 8.06 9.53 11.23
C TRP A 12 8.70 10.14 9.98
N THR A 13 8.23 11.30 9.52
CA THR A 13 8.80 12.00 8.36
C THR A 13 10.24 12.45 8.59
N GLU A 14 10.63 12.74 9.84
CA GLU A 14 12.01 13.11 10.16
C GLU A 14 12.97 11.95 9.87
N VAL A 15 12.56 10.71 10.18
CA VAL A 15 13.34 9.50 9.90
C VAL A 15 13.41 9.24 8.39
N VAL A 16 12.31 9.45 7.68
CA VAL A 16 12.24 9.30 6.21
C VAL A 16 13.14 10.31 5.50
N LEU A 17 13.06 11.59 5.88
CA LEU A 17 13.82 12.66 5.24
C LEU A 17 15.31 12.63 5.60
N ALA A 18 15.68 12.03 6.75
CA ALA A 18 17.07 11.83 7.12
C ALA A 18 17.81 10.78 6.26
N ASP A 19 17.09 9.86 5.62
CA ASP A 19 17.64 8.81 4.74
C ASP A 19 16.71 8.57 3.54
N PHE A 20 16.52 9.62 2.74
CA PHE A 20 15.51 9.65 1.70
C PHE A 20 15.82 8.71 0.53
N GLU A 21 17.10 8.45 0.23
CA GLU A 21 17.52 7.47 -0.77
C GLU A 21 17.04 6.06 -0.40
N THR A 22 17.19 5.66 0.87
CA THR A 22 16.67 4.37 1.35
C THR A 22 15.15 4.33 1.27
N PHE A 23 14.47 5.43 1.60
CA PHE A 23 13.02 5.52 1.45
C PHE A 23 12.57 5.38 -0.01
N LEU A 24 13.24 6.03 -0.97
CA LEU A 24 12.94 5.90 -2.40
C LEU A 24 13.16 4.46 -2.90
N GLN A 25 14.18 3.77 -2.40
CA GLN A 25 14.39 2.35 -2.73
C GLN A 25 13.26 1.47 -2.19
N ASP A 26 12.83 1.70 -0.95
CA ASP A 26 11.71 0.96 -0.35
C ASP A 26 10.38 1.27 -1.05
N HIS A 27 10.12 2.55 -1.35
CA HIS A 27 8.97 3.00 -2.13
C HIS A 27 8.93 2.30 -3.49
N ALA A 28 10.02 2.34 -4.25
CA ALA A 28 10.10 1.63 -5.53
C ALA A 28 9.83 0.12 -5.36
N ALA A 29 10.33 -0.49 -4.29
CA ALA A 29 10.06 -1.90 -4.00
C ALA A 29 8.58 -2.15 -3.64
N ALA A 30 7.93 -1.24 -2.92
CA ALA A 30 6.51 -1.30 -2.58
C ALA A 30 5.64 -1.27 -3.84
N GLU A 31 5.86 -0.31 -4.74
CA GLU A 31 5.13 -0.18 -6.02
C GLU A 31 5.28 -1.43 -6.90
N LYS A 32 6.51 -1.92 -7.04
CA LYS A 32 6.82 -3.15 -7.78
C LYS A 32 6.07 -4.35 -7.18
N LYS A 33 6.00 -4.44 -5.84
CA LYS A 33 5.30 -5.53 -5.13
C LYS A 33 3.78 -5.39 -5.23
N ALA A 34 3.23 -4.18 -5.23
CA ALA A 34 1.81 -3.91 -5.43
C ALA A 34 1.37 -4.35 -6.83
N SER A 35 2.12 -3.96 -7.87
CA SER A 35 1.92 -4.45 -9.25
C SER A 35 1.97 -5.99 -9.32
N GLY A 36 2.99 -6.61 -8.72
CA GLY A 36 3.12 -8.07 -8.67
C GLY A 36 1.99 -8.77 -7.91
N MET A 37 1.47 -8.15 -6.85
CA MET A 37 0.35 -8.64 -6.08
C MET A 37 -0.94 -8.63 -6.90
N ALA A 38 -1.21 -7.54 -7.63
CA ALA A 38 -2.34 -7.43 -8.53
C ALA A 38 -2.28 -8.49 -9.66
N MET A 39 -1.11 -8.67 -10.29
CA MET A 39 -0.87 -9.73 -11.28
C MET A 39 -1.08 -11.14 -10.71
N SER A 40 -0.68 -11.36 -9.46
CA SER A 40 -0.95 -12.62 -8.75
C SER A 40 -2.45 -12.83 -8.53
N MET A 41 -3.19 -11.79 -8.14
CA MET A 41 -4.64 -11.88 -7.88
C MET A 41 -5.44 -12.21 -9.13
N LEU A 42 -5.21 -11.49 -10.23
CA LEU A 42 -5.94 -11.77 -11.49
C LEU A 42 -5.64 -13.18 -12.03
N SER A 43 -4.44 -13.71 -11.78
CA SER A 43 -4.06 -15.07 -12.19
C SER A 43 -4.68 -16.13 -11.29
N HIS A 44 -4.87 -15.82 -10.00
CA HIS A 44 -5.44 -16.76 -9.02
C HIS A 44 -6.97 -16.85 -9.10
N TYR A 45 -7.64 -15.80 -9.58
CA TYR A 45 -9.11 -15.73 -9.68
C TYR A 45 -9.59 -15.40 -11.11
N PRO A 46 -9.26 -16.23 -12.11
CA PRO A 46 -9.56 -15.93 -13.52
C PRO A 46 -11.08 -15.92 -13.82
N ASP A 47 -11.89 -16.55 -12.98
CA ASP A 47 -13.35 -16.58 -13.07
C ASP A 47 -14.02 -15.28 -12.59
N LYS A 48 -13.30 -14.43 -11.84
CA LYS A 48 -13.81 -13.18 -11.27
C LYS A 48 -13.54 -11.99 -12.19
N ARG A 49 -14.32 -11.87 -13.27
CA ARG A 49 -14.11 -10.86 -14.34
C ARG A 49 -13.90 -9.42 -13.86
N LYS A 50 -14.69 -8.95 -12.87
CA LYS A 50 -14.53 -7.59 -12.31
C LYS A 50 -13.18 -7.43 -11.59
N LEU A 51 -12.79 -8.41 -10.76
CA LEU A 51 -11.47 -8.47 -10.13
C LEU A 51 -10.36 -8.51 -11.17
N VAL A 52 -10.45 -9.36 -12.19
CA VAL A 52 -9.42 -9.46 -13.25
C VAL A 52 -9.22 -8.11 -13.93
N LYS A 53 -10.31 -7.41 -14.31
CA LYS A 53 -10.21 -6.08 -14.90
C LYS A 53 -9.56 -5.09 -13.94
N ALA A 54 -10.06 -4.99 -12.71
CA ALA A 54 -9.55 -4.06 -11.70
C ALA A 54 -8.07 -4.28 -11.38
N MET A 55 -7.64 -5.53 -11.21
CA MET A 55 -6.25 -5.86 -10.92
C MET A 55 -5.34 -5.66 -12.15
N THR A 56 -5.87 -5.75 -13.36
CA THR A 56 -5.09 -5.39 -14.57
C THR A 56 -4.82 -3.88 -14.60
N ASP A 57 -5.85 -3.08 -14.35
CA ASP A 57 -5.74 -1.62 -14.33
C ASP A 57 -4.77 -1.17 -13.21
N LEU A 58 -4.94 -1.72 -12.00
CA LEU A 58 -4.07 -1.48 -10.85
C LEU A 58 -2.61 -1.87 -11.14
N ALA A 59 -2.37 -3.07 -11.69
CA ALA A 59 -1.01 -3.54 -11.97
C ALA A 59 -0.24 -2.61 -12.91
N LEU A 60 -0.94 -2.01 -13.88
CA LEU A 60 -0.36 -1.04 -14.80
C LEU A 60 -0.08 0.30 -14.11
N GLU A 61 -1.00 0.78 -13.28
CA GLU A 61 -0.83 2.03 -12.52
C GLU A 61 0.36 1.95 -11.56
N GLU A 62 0.48 0.88 -10.77
CA GLU A 62 1.64 0.73 -9.85
C GLU A 62 2.96 0.55 -10.58
N LEU A 63 2.95 -0.04 -11.79
CA LEU A 63 4.17 -0.11 -12.60
C LEU A 63 4.56 1.27 -13.15
N ILE A 64 3.59 2.16 -13.37
CA ILE A 64 3.84 3.56 -13.72
C ILE A 64 4.40 4.31 -12.51
N HIS A 65 3.85 4.12 -11.30
CA HIS A 65 4.41 4.68 -10.07
C HIS A 65 5.84 4.21 -9.85
N PHE A 66 6.10 2.90 -9.94
CA PHE A 66 7.45 2.34 -9.88
C PHE A 66 8.41 3.02 -10.86
N LYS A 67 7.98 3.21 -12.12
CA LYS A 67 8.79 3.89 -13.13
C LYS A 67 9.09 5.35 -12.76
N GLN A 68 8.17 6.04 -12.12
CA GLN A 68 8.37 7.43 -11.66
C GLN A 68 9.37 7.48 -10.51
N VAL A 69 9.27 6.61 -9.51
CA VAL A 69 10.25 6.52 -8.41
C VAL A 69 11.62 6.11 -8.93
N LEU A 70 11.69 5.16 -9.87
CA LEU A 70 12.94 4.75 -10.51
C LEU A 70 13.64 5.93 -11.20
N LYS A 71 12.88 6.85 -11.81
CA LYS A 71 13.43 8.07 -12.40
C LYS A 71 14.09 8.95 -11.34
N LEU A 72 13.45 9.13 -10.17
CA LEU A 72 14.03 9.90 -9.06
C LEU A 72 15.32 9.26 -8.55
N LEU A 73 15.34 7.93 -8.40
CA LEU A 73 16.54 7.17 -8.02
C LEU A 73 17.69 7.40 -9.01
N ILE A 74 17.42 7.32 -10.33
CA ILE A 74 18.43 7.56 -11.37
C ILE A 74 18.93 9.00 -11.36
N GLU A 75 18.03 9.99 -11.19
CA GLU A 75 18.42 11.41 -11.08
C GLU A 75 19.33 11.68 -9.87
N ARG A 76 19.25 10.84 -8.83
CA ARG A 76 20.08 10.88 -7.62
C ARG A 76 21.28 9.93 -7.66
N ASP A 77 21.62 9.36 -8.82
CA ASP A 77 22.69 8.36 -8.98
C ASP A 77 22.61 7.19 -7.97
N THR A 78 21.37 6.79 -7.65
CA THR A 78 21.07 5.75 -6.65
C THR A 78 20.46 4.53 -7.34
N ASN A 79 20.98 3.34 -7.02
CA ASN A 79 20.46 2.08 -7.54
C ASN A 79 19.18 1.66 -6.82
N LEU A 80 18.44 0.71 -7.41
CA LEU A 80 17.41 -0.01 -6.68
C LEU A 80 18.02 -0.75 -5.47
N GLY A 81 17.26 -0.79 -4.37
CA GLY A 81 17.63 -1.57 -3.20
C GLY A 81 17.36 -3.07 -3.39
N ASP A 82 17.95 -3.88 -2.51
CA ASP A 82 17.68 -5.32 -2.42
C ASP A 82 16.21 -5.59 -2.07
N ASP A 83 15.66 -6.70 -2.57
CA ASP A 83 14.33 -7.16 -2.16
C ASP A 83 14.35 -7.64 -0.71
N LYS A 84 13.94 -6.75 0.20
CA LYS A 84 13.79 -7.03 1.64
C LYS A 84 12.35 -7.44 1.97
N LYS A 85 12.23 -8.30 2.99
CA LYS A 85 10.94 -8.63 3.60
C LYS A 85 10.50 -7.47 4.47
N ASP A 86 9.33 -6.94 4.18
CA ASP A 86 8.70 -5.87 4.93
C ASP A 86 8.06 -6.45 6.22
N PRO A 87 8.47 -6.00 7.42
CA PRO A 87 7.92 -6.48 8.69
C PRO A 87 6.44 -6.18 8.88
N TYR A 88 5.95 -5.04 8.38
CA TYR A 88 4.54 -4.68 8.43
C TYR A 88 3.72 -5.64 7.55
N ILE A 89 4.12 -5.82 6.30
CA ILE A 89 3.44 -6.75 5.36
C ILE A 89 3.48 -8.18 5.89
N LYS A 90 4.59 -8.61 6.50
CA LYS A 90 4.71 -9.93 7.10
C LYS A 90 3.73 -10.12 8.25
N GLN A 91 3.60 -9.13 9.14
CA GLN A 91 2.72 -9.20 10.31
C GLN A 91 1.25 -9.20 9.91
N ILE A 92 0.81 -8.28 9.06
CA ILE A 92 -0.61 -8.20 8.68
C ILE A 92 -1.07 -9.44 7.90
N ARG A 93 -0.20 -10.00 7.03
CA ARG A 93 -0.50 -11.25 6.30
C ARG A 93 -0.57 -12.48 7.19
N ALA A 94 0.02 -12.45 8.38
CA ALA A 94 -0.10 -13.56 9.34
C ALA A 94 -1.54 -13.78 9.83
N HIS A 95 -2.40 -12.77 9.66
CA HIS A 95 -3.81 -12.83 10.03
C HIS A 95 -4.72 -13.34 8.90
N PHE A 96 -4.18 -13.72 7.75
CA PHE A 96 -4.97 -14.25 6.64
C PHE A 96 -5.64 -15.56 7.03
N ARG A 97 -6.96 -15.62 6.87
CA ARG A 97 -7.77 -16.81 7.04
C ARG A 97 -7.44 -17.83 5.96
N HIS A 98 -7.58 -19.10 6.32
CA HIS A 98 -7.50 -20.22 5.39
C HIS A 98 -8.82 -20.41 4.61
N GLY A 99 -8.78 -21.24 3.57
CA GLY A 99 -9.93 -21.50 2.70
C GLY A 99 -10.05 -20.47 1.57
N ARG A 100 -10.77 -20.84 0.50
CA ARG A 100 -10.82 -20.05 -0.74
C ARG A 100 -11.40 -18.65 -0.53
N ASP A 101 -12.53 -18.57 0.17
CA ASP A 101 -13.31 -17.33 0.30
C ASP A 101 -12.72 -16.40 1.35
N GLY A 102 -12.40 -16.91 2.55
CA GLY A 102 -11.75 -16.14 3.60
C GLY A 102 -10.40 -15.57 3.16
N PHE A 103 -9.60 -16.34 2.43
CA PHE A 103 -8.32 -15.87 1.89
C PHE A 103 -8.47 -14.77 0.83
N LEU A 104 -9.50 -14.86 -0.04
CA LEU A 104 -9.78 -13.81 -1.01
C LEU A 104 -10.24 -12.52 -0.32
N MET A 105 -11.19 -12.61 0.61
CA MET A 105 -11.68 -11.46 1.36
C MET A 105 -10.51 -10.77 2.08
N ASP A 106 -9.68 -11.52 2.77
CA ASP A 106 -8.54 -10.97 3.50
C ASP A 106 -7.49 -10.35 2.57
N ARG A 107 -7.23 -10.96 1.40
CA ARG A 107 -6.35 -10.35 0.39
C ARG A 107 -6.87 -9.02 -0.11
N LEU A 108 -8.18 -8.92 -0.39
CA LEU A 108 -8.79 -7.68 -0.84
C LEU A 108 -8.71 -6.62 0.27
N LEU A 109 -9.20 -6.93 1.46
CA LEU A 109 -9.25 -5.97 2.56
C LEU A 109 -7.87 -5.50 3.01
N VAL A 110 -6.89 -6.41 3.13
CA VAL A 110 -5.52 -6.02 3.45
C VAL A 110 -4.88 -5.22 2.32
N GLY A 111 -5.20 -5.50 1.06
CA GLY A 111 -4.86 -4.62 -0.06
C GLY A 111 -5.34 -3.20 0.22
N GLY A 112 -6.64 -3.02 0.44
CA GLY A 112 -7.22 -1.70 0.72
C GLY A 112 -6.61 -0.98 1.93
N VAL A 113 -6.30 -1.71 3.01
CA VAL A 113 -5.65 -1.15 4.21
C VAL A 113 -4.22 -0.70 3.92
N ILE A 114 -3.45 -1.46 3.13
CA ILE A 114 -2.08 -1.09 2.73
C ILE A 114 -2.11 0.20 1.89
N GLU A 115 -2.98 0.29 0.88
CA GLU A 115 -3.15 1.50 0.05
C GLU A 115 -3.57 2.70 0.92
N ALA A 116 -4.43 2.48 1.92
CA ALA A 116 -4.82 3.54 2.85
C ALA A 116 -3.64 4.06 3.68
N ARG A 117 -2.75 3.16 4.14
CA ARG A 117 -1.53 3.54 4.86
C ARG A 117 -0.53 4.24 3.94
N GLY A 118 -0.38 3.77 2.70
CA GLY A 118 0.41 4.42 1.65
C GLY A 118 -0.07 5.84 1.39
N HIS A 119 -1.38 6.03 1.17
CA HIS A 119 -2.02 7.34 1.04
C HIS A 119 -1.67 8.31 2.19
N GLU A 120 -1.87 7.86 3.43
CA GLU A 120 -1.58 8.69 4.61
C GLU A 120 -0.11 9.09 4.66
N ARG A 121 0.80 8.12 4.52
CA ARG A 121 2.24 8.35 4.66
C ARG A 121 2.83 9.15 3.50
N PHE A 122 2.37 8.96 2.27
CA PHE A 122 2.76 9.83 1.15
C PHE A 122 2.24 11.25 1.34
N SER A 123 1.05 11.43 1.92
CA SER A 123 0.54 12.76 2.26
C SER A 123 1.43 13.46 3.30
N LEU A 124 1.89 12.73 4.32
CA LEU A 124 2.84 13.25 5.31
C LEU A 124 4.21 13.59 4.70
N VAL A 125 4.74 12.72 3.82
CA VAL A 125 5.99 13.02 3.08
C VAL A 125 5.81 14.27 2.23
N ALA A 126 4.69 14.41 1.50
CA ALA A 126 4.40 15.60 0.72
C ALA A 126 4.34 16.87 1.57
N GLU A 127 3.75 16.80 2.76
CA GLU A 127 3.69 17.93 3.70
C GLU A 127 5.08 18.32 4.22
N ALA A 128 5.92 17.33 4.54
CA ALA A 128 7.25 17.55 5.11
C ALA A 128 8.30 18.01 4.07
N LEU A 129 8.09 17.70 2.78
CA LEU A 129 8.98 18.13 1.71
C LEU A 129 8.88 19.65 1.44
N PRO A 130 10.01 20.31 1.09
CA PRO A 130 9.97 21.68 0.62
C PRO A 130 9.23 21.79 -0.72
N GLU A 131 8.79 23.01 -1.06
CA GLU A 131 8.18 23.28 -2.36
C GLU A 131 9.10 22.86 -3.52
N GLY A 132 8.55 22.10 -4.46
CA GLY A 132 9.30 21.59 -5.60
C GLY A 132 8.69 20.32 -6.20
N LYS A 133 9.37 19.79 -7.22
CA LYS A 133 8.89 18.65 -8.01
C LYS A 133 8.66 17.38 -7.21
N GLU A 134 9.44 17.16 -6.15
CA GLU A 134 9.30 15.98 -5.29
C GLU A 134 8.03 16.08 -4.45
N LYS A 135 7.75 17.25 -3.86
CA LYS A 135 6.48 17.51 -3.19
C LYS A 135 5.30 17.32 -4.14
N ASP A 136 5.36 17.90 -5.33
CA ASP A 136 4.32 17.74 -6.36
C ASP A 136 4.09 16.26 -6.71
N PHE A 137 5.16 15.48 -6.79
CA PHE A 137 5.11 14.04 -7.02
C PHE A 137 4.38 13.30 -5.87
N TYR A 138 4.75 13.55 -4.61
CA TYR A 138 4.09 12.89 -3.48
C TYR A 138 2.64 13.35 -3.26
N VAL A 139 2.28 14.59 -3.59
CA VAL A 139 0.88 15.04 -3.64
C VAL A 139 0.09 14.25 -4.70
N ALA A 140 0.68 14.07 -5.88
CA ALA A 140 0.02 13.36 -6.97
C ALA A 140 -0.16 11.86 -6.66
N ILE A 141 0.87 11.21 -6.10
CA ILE A 141 0.80 9.78 -5.76
C ILE A 141 -0.15 9.52 -4.59
N ALA A 142 -0.15 10.36 -3.55
CA ALA A 142 -1.13 10.23 -2.47
C ALA A 142 -2.56 10.26 -3.00
N LYS A 143 -2.85 11.05 -4.03
CA LYS A 143 -4.17 11.11 -4.66
C LYS A 143 -4.54 9.87 -5.48
N SER A 144 -3.58 9.13 -6.05
CA SER A 144 -3.89 7.83 -6.69
C SER A 144 -4.20 6.77 -5.64
N GLU A 145 -3.40 6.68 -4.57
CA GLU A 145 -3.62 5.73 -3.46
C GLU A 145 -5.01 5.84 -2.81
N GLU A 146 -5.56 7.06 -2.69
CA GLU A 146 -6.91 7.28 -2.16
C GLU A 146 -7.99 6.53 -2.98
N LYS A 147 -7.77 6.39 -4.29
CA LYS A 147 -8.68 5.64 -5.16
C LYS A 147 -8.51 4.14 -4.96
N HIS A 148 -7.27 3.67 -4.81
CA HIS A 148 -6.97 2.25 -4.67
C HIS A 148 -7.54 1.67 -3.37
N LYS A 149 -7.47 2.40 -2.25
CA LYS A 149 -8.05 1.90 -0.98
C LYS A 149 -9.54 1.55 -1.10
N ASN A 150 -10.29 2.37 -1.83
CA ASN A 150 -11.73 2.17 -2.02
C ASN A 150 -12.01 1.00 -2.99
N LEU A 151 -11.22 0.87 -4.07
CA LEU A 151 -11.33 -0.20 -5.05
C LEU A 151 -11.36 -1.59 -4.41
N PHE A 152 -10.44 -1.84 -3.47
CA PHE A 152 -10.31 -3.15 -2.82
C PHE A 152 -11.52 -3.52 -1.96
N VAL A 153 -12.06 -2.56 -1.21
CA VAL A 153 -13.24 -2.78 -0.37
C VAL A 153 -14.50 -2.94 -1.24
N GLU A 154 -14.62 -2.18 -2.34
CA GLU A 154 -15.70 -2.36 -3.31
C GLU A 154 -15.68 -3.75 -3.96
N LEU A 155 -14.49 -4.25 -4.30
CA LEU A 155 -14.34 -5.63 -4.78
C LEU A 155 -14.69 -6.66 -3.69
N ALA A 156 -14.45 -6.38 -2.41
CA ALA A 156 -14.87 -7.28 -1.34
C ALA A 156 -16.41 -7.33 -1.26
N TYR A 157 -17.09 -6.17 -1.30
CA TYR A 157 -18.56 -6.11 -1.34
C TYR A 157 -19.19 -6.75 -2.57
N GLU A 158 -18.47 -6.81 -3.70
CA GLU A 158 -18.94 -7.50 -4.90
C GLU A 158 -19.05 -9.02 -4.71
N TYR A 159 -18.19 -9.62 -3.89
CA TYR A 159 -18.06 -11.08 -3.80
C TYR A 159 -18.55 -11.69 -2.49
N PHE A 160 -18.83 -10.87 -1.49
CA PHE A 160 -19.16 -11.33 -0.14
C PHE A 160 -20.28 -10.51 0.49
N ASP A 161 -20.86 -11.04 1.57
CA ASP A 161 -21.88 -10.32 2.32
C ASP A 161 -21.29 -9.05 2.95
N LYS A 162 -22.06 -7.95 2.87
CA LYS A 162 -21.60 -6.64 3.34
C LYS A 162 -21.27 -6.64 4.83
N GLN A 163 -22.08 -7.31 5.66
CA GLN A 163 -21.85 -7.35 7.11
C GLN A 163 -20.55 -8.09 7.42
N GLU A 164 -20.29 -9.22 6.76
CA GLU A 164 -19.04 -9.97 6.95
C GLU A 164 -17.82 -9.13 6.55
N VAL A 165 -17.92 -8.41 5.43
CA VAL A 165 -16.85 -7.52 4.95
C VAL A 165 -16.58 -6.40 5.95
N ASP A 166 -17.62 -5.74 6.46
CA ASP A 166 -17.49 -4.64 7.42
C ASP A 166 -16.88 -5.10 8.74
N GLU A 167 -17.34 -6.22 9.29
CA GLU A 167 -16.82 -6.81 10.53
C GLU A 167 -15.34 -7.20 10.37
N ARG A 168 -14.99 -7.84 9.25
CA ARG A 168 -13.61 -8.24 9.00
C ARG A 168 -12.68 -7.06 8.76
N LEU A 169 -13.15 -6.03 8.05
CA LEU A 169 -12.38 -4.81 7.84
C LEU A 169 -12.09 -4.11 9.16
N ASP A 170 -13.06 -3.99 10.06
CA ASP A 170 -12.86 -3.39 11.38
C ASP A 170 -11.84 -4.14 12.25
N GLU A 171 -11.86 -5.47 12.17
CA GLU A 171 -10.87 -6.35 12.81
C GLU A 171 -9.46 -6.08 12.25
N LEU A 172 -9.31 -6.09 10.93
CA LEU A 172 -8.03 -5.85 10.25
C LEU A 172 -7.47 -4.44 10.53
N LEU A 173 -8.33 -3.42 10.62
CA LEU A 173 -7.92 -2.06 11.01
C LEU A 173 -7.40 -2.00 12.45
N THR A 174 -7.96 -2.81 13.35
CA THR A 174 -7.48 -2.91 14.73
C THR A 174 -6.11 -3.58 14.79
N ILE A 175 -5.95 -4.68 14.03
CA ILE A 175 -4.69 -5.41 13.91
C ILE A 175 -3.61 -4.49 13.31
N GLU A 176 -3.93 -3.80 12.22
CA GLU A 176 -2.99 -2.89 11.56
C GLU A 176 -2.54 -1.75 12.46
N ALA A 177 -3.46 -1.15 13.23
CA ALA A 177 -3.14 -0.10 14.17
C ALA A 177 -2.14 -0.56 15.24
N GLU A 178 -2.32 -1.77 15.79
CA GLU A 178 -1.38 -2.35 16.74
C GLU A 178 -0.03 -2.68 16.09
N ILE A 179 -0.01 -3.14 14.84
CA ILE A 179 1.24 -3.36 14.09
C ILE A 179 2.00 -2.02 13.94
N CYS A 180 1.34 -0.97 13.45
CA CYS A 180 1.97 0.33 13.24
C CYS A 180 2.49 0.96 14.53
N LYS A 181 1.77 0.79 15.64
CA LYS A 181 2.19 1.29 16.95
C LYS A 181 3.47 0.63 17.47
N ASN A 182 3.73 -0.62 17.08
CA ASN A 182 4.82 -1.43 17.61
C ASN A 182 6.03 -1.57 16.66
N ILE A 183 5.90 -1.19 15.39
CA ILE A 183 7.02 -1.19 14.43
C ILE A 183 7.84 0.10 14.62
N PRO A 184 9.19 0.01 14.65
CA PRO A 184 10.04 1.20 14.73
C PRO A 184 9.96 2.02 13.45
N PHE A 185 10.09 3.34 13.56
CA PHE A 185 10.26 4.19 12.40
C PHE A 185 11.58 3.88 11.69
N THR A 186 11.49 3.70 10.38
CA THR A 186 12.62 3.49 9.48
C THR A 186 12.34 4.28 8.20
N ALA A 187 13.36 4.49 7.36
CA ALA A 187 13.20 5.07 6.03
C ALA A 187 12.54 4.07 5.06
N ALA A 188 11.31 3.69 5.36
CA ALA A 188 10.49 2.75 4.63
C ALA A 188 9.02 3.18 4.70
N LEU A 189 8.25 2.84 3.68
CA LEU A 189 6.84 3.23 3.56
C LEU A 189 5.97 2.61 4.65
N HIS A 190 6.28 1.40 5.14
CA HIS A 190 5.47 0.65 6.11
C HIS A 190 6.22 0.28 7.40
#